data_AF-A0A1V2B8U1-F1
#
_entry.id   AF-A0A1V2B8U1-F1
#
_cell.length_a   1.000
_cell.length_b   1.000
_cell.length_c   1.000
_cell.angle_alpha   90.00
_cell.angle_beta   90.00
_cell.angle_gamma   90.00
#
_symmetry.space_group_name_H-M   'P 1'
#
loop_
_entity.id
_entity.type
_entity.pdbx_description
1 polymer ?
#
loop_
_entity_poly.entity_id
_entity_poly.type
_entity_poly.pdbx_seq_one_letter_code
_entity_poly.pdbx_strand_id
1 'polypeptide(L)'
;MFLSNNTTSHKTAVSYAETPTAYVFRASYNASQAELVEKYIDSCFSPVVIFGTTHKVKKEVVTADNTRFDIKASQGNFYVKADKKLNSQAALDKLINTCMGLKSVIKPI
;
A
#
# COMPACT_ATOMS: atom_id res chain seq x y z
N MET A 1 -30.63 23.48 11.93
CA MET A 1 -31.05 22.26 11.20
C MET A 1 -29.95 21.96 10.20
N PHE A 2 -29.07 21.00 10.48
CA PHE A 2 -27.97 20.66 9.58
C PHE A 2 -28.37 19.38 8.82
N LEU A 3 -28.62 19.54 7.52
CA LEU A 3 -28.84 18.43 6.61
C LEU A 3 -27.47 17.77 6.36
N SER A 4 -27.26 16.60 6.95
CA SER A 4 -26.13 15.74 6.64
C SER A 4 -26.35 15.13 5.26
N ASN A 5 -25.84 15.79 4.21
CA ASN A 5 -25.72 15.15 2.90
C ASN A 5 -24.63 14.08 3.01
N ASN A 6 -25.08 12.84 3.11
CA ASN A 6 -24.26 11.64 3.13
C ASN A 6 -23.73 11.37 1.71
N THR A 7 -22.83 12.23 1.22
CA THR A 7 -22.01 11.90 0.06
C THR A 7 -20.77 11.19 0.56
N THR A 8 -20.75 9.87 0.43
CA THR A 8 -19.54 9.04 0.57
C THR A 8 -18.59 9.42 -0.57
N SER A 9 -17.98 10.60 -0.47
CA SER A 9 -16.87 11.01 -1.31
C SER A 9 -15.73 10.08 -0.93
N HIS A 10 -15.59 8.97 -1.65
CA HIS A 10 -14.38 8.17 -1.61
C HIS A 10 -13.26 9.12 -2.02
N LYS A 11 -12.53 9.70 -1.08
CA LYS A 11 -11.41 10.57 -1.39
C LYS A 11 -10.20 9.69 -1.64
N THR A 12 -9.54 9.91 -2.76
CA THR A 12 -8.18 9.42 -2.96
C THR A 12 -7.30 10.07 -1.89
N ALA A 13 -6.66 9.27 -1.06
CA ALA A 13 -5.80 9.74 0.00
C ALA A 13 -4.57 8.83 0.11
N VAL A 14 -3.38 9.42 0.07
CA VAL A 14 -2.13 8.70 0.28
C VAL A 14 -1.41 9.35 1.45
N SER A 15 -1.07 8.57 2.47
CA SER A 15 -0.30 9.02 3.62
C SER A 15 0.81 8.03 3.95
N TYR A 16 1.90 8.56 4.49
CA TYR A 16 2.97 7.77 5.06
C TYR A 16 3.33 8.35 6.43
N ALA A 17 3.74 7.48 7.34
CA ALA A 17 4.20 7.84 8.66
C ALA A 17 5.48 7.06 8.95
N GLU A 18 6.48 7.77 9.41
CA GLU A 18 7.73 7.20 9.88
C GLU A 18 7.84 7.42 11.38
N THR A 19 7.90 6.33 12.13
CA THR A 19 8.16 6.35 13.57
C THR A 19 9.60 5.91 13.82
N PRO A 20 10.11 6.04 15.06
CA PRO A 20 11.42 5.49 15.41
C PRO A 20 11.53 3.97 15.16
N THR A 21 10.41 3.25 15.12
CA THR A 21 10.39 1.78 15.03
C THR A 21 9.82 1.25 13.71
N ALA A 22 9.07 2.04 12.96
CA ALA A 22 8.36 1.53 11.80
C ALA A 22 8.19 2.57 10.69
N TYR A 23 8.09 2.05 9.48
CA TYR A 23 7.48 2.75 8.37
C TYR A 23 6.04 2.25 8.18
N VAL A 24 5.10 3.15 7.98
CA VAL A 24 3.70 2.83 7.70
C VAL A 24 3.24 3.63 6.49
N PHE A 25 2.72 2.94 5.48
CA PHE A 25 2.10 3.53 4.31
C PHE A 25 0.62 3.18 4.25
N ARG A 26 -0.21 4.15 3.87
CA ARG A 26 -1.65 3.98 3.67
C ARG A 26 -2.08 4.66 2.39
N ALA A 27 -2.89 3.99 1.60
CA ALA A 27 -3.59 4.58 0.48
C ALA A 27 -5.06 4.16 0.49
N SER A 28 -5.94 5.12 0.23
CA SER A 28 -7.35 4.93 -0.07
C SER A 28 -7.61 5.45 -1.47
N TYR A 29 -8.40 4.71 -2.25
CA TYR A 29 -8.65 4.97 -3.67
C TYR A 29 -10.02 4.43 -4.10
N ASN A 30 -10.49 4.79 -5.30
CA ASN A 30 -11.74 4.25 -5.83
C ASN A 30 -11.59 2.74 -6.10
N ALA A 31 -12.52 1.90 -5.62
CA ALA A 31 -12.47 0.44 -5.80
C ALA A 31 -12.30 -0.01 -7.26
N SER A 32 -12.79 0.76 -8.25
CA SER A 32 -12.57 0.50 -9.68
C SER A 32 -11.09 0.54 -10.11
N GLN A 33 -10.22 1.17 -9.31
CA GLN A 33 -8.77 1.25 -9.57
C GLN A 33 -7.99 0.10 -8.89
N ALA A 34 -8.66 -0.85 -8.21
CA ALA A 34 -8.00 -1.93 -7.48
C ALA A 34 -7.09 -2.77 -8.37
N GLU A 35 -7.56 -3.19 -9.54
CA GLU A 35 -6.76 -4.01 -10.46
C GLU A 35 -5.46 -3.31 -10.91
N LEU A 36 -5.50 -1.98 -11.08
CA LEU A 36 -4.30 -1.19 -11.42
C LEU A 36 -3.30 -1.15 -10.27
N VAL A 37 -3.78 -0.95 -9.04
CA VAL A 37 -2.96 -0.95 -7.82
C VAL A 37 -2.35 -2.33 -7.59
N GLU A 38 -3.14 -3.39 -7.73
CA GLU A 38 -2.72 -4.78 -7.54
C GLU A 38 -1.63 -5.17 -8.53
N LYS A 39 -1.83 -4.88 -9.83
CA LYS A 39 -0.82 -5.14 -10.88
C LYS A 39 0.48 -4.36 -10.64
N TYR A 40 0.38 -3.11 -10.22
CA TYR A 40 1.57 -2.32 -9.88
C TYR A 40 2.36 -2.98 -8.75
N ILE A 41 1.68 -3.39 -7.67
CA ILE A 41 2.33 -4.01 -6.52
C ILE A 41 2.94 -5.36 -6.88
N ASP A 42 2.23 -6.24 -7.58
CA ASP A 42 2.77 -7.53 -8.03
C ASP A 42 3.98 -7.33 -8.98
N SER A 43 3.96 -6.31 -9.83
CA SER A 43 5.11 -5.96 -10.68
C SER A 43 6.32 -5.49 -9.87
N CYS A 44 6.11 -4.69 -8.82
CA CYS A 44 7.20 -4.14 -8.01
C CYS A 44 7.86 -5.18 -7.10
N PHE A 45 7.13 -6.20 -6.67
CA PHE A 45 7.65 -7.25 -5.77
C PHE A 45 7.97 -8.57 -6.48
N SER A 46 7.85 -8.63 -7.80
CA SER A 46 8.26 -9.79 -8.60
C SER A 46 9.67 -10.29 -8.21
N PRO A 47 9.87 -11.61 -8.02
CA PRO A 47 8.96 -12.71 -8.32
C PRO A 47 7.91 -13.02 -7.24
N VAL A 48 7.86 -12.24 -6.14
CA VAL A 48 6.88 -12.45 -5.08
C VAL A 48 5.50 -11.94 -5.51
N VAL A 49 4.54 -12.85 -5.63
CA VAL A 49 3.15 -12.51 -5.94
C VAL A 49 2.41 -12.13 -4.66
N ILE A 50 1.94 -10.88 -4.58
CA ILE A 50 1.20 -10.35 -3.45
C ILE A 50 -0.28 -10.68 -3.57
N PHE A 51 -0.91 -10.24 -4.67
CA PHE A 51 -2.34 -10.35 -4.90
C PHE A 51 -2.70 -11.58 -5.73
N GLY A 52 -1.98 -11.83 -6.83
CA GLY A 52 -2.31 -12.96 -7.72
C GLY A 52 -3.73 -12.82 -8.25
N THR A 53 -4.65 -13.71 -7.85
CA THR A 53 -6.07 -13.67 -8.26
C THR A 53 -7.02 -13.15 -7.18
N THR A 54 -6.53 -12.63 -6.05
CA THR A 54 -7.35 -12.07 -4.97
C THR A 54 -7.24 -10.56 -4.88
N HIS A 55 -8.36 -9.88 -4.62
CA HIS A 55 -8.40 -8.45 -4.32
C HIS A 55 -8.18 -8.12 -2.84
N LYS A 56 -8.10 -9.14 -1.98
CA LYS A 56 -7.95 -8.99 -0.53
C LYS A 56 -6.79 -9.81 -0.02
N VAL A 57 -5.85 -9.14 0.65
CA VAL A 57 -4.66 -9.76 1.22
C VAL A 57 -4.41 -9.24 2.64
N LYS A 58 -3.91 -10.13 3.49
CA LYS A 58 -3.34 -9.81 4.80
C LYS A 58 -2.24 -10.84 5.07
N LYS A 59 -0.98 -10.45 4.86
CA LYS A 59 0.16 -11.36 5.03
C LYS A 59 1.44 -10.59 5.35
N GLU A 60 2.39 -11.29 5.95
CA GLU A 60 3.78 -10.85 6.01
C GLU A 60 4.46 -11.25 4.69
N VAL A 61 5.33 -10.39 4.19
CA VAL A 61 6.08 -10.58 2.94
C VAL A 61 7.56 -10.47 3.26
N VAL A 62 8.33 -11.45 2.79
CA VAL A 62 9.78 -11.42 2.78
C VAL A 62 10.22 -11.51 1.33
N THR A 63 10.91 -10.49 0.85
CA THR A 63 11.43 -10.43 -0.52
C THR A 63 12.83 -11.02 -0.60
N ALA A 64 13.34 -11.24 -1.82
CA ALA A 64 14.65 -11.87 -2.04
C ALA A 64 15.83 -11.09 -1.45
N ASP A 65 15.70 -9.76 -1.28
CA ASP A 65 16.70 -8.91 -0.63
C ASP A 65 16.52 -8.83 0.90
N ASN A 66 15.72 -9.73 1.48
CA ASN A 66 15.34 -9.80 2.88
C ASN A 66 14.53 -8.59 3.39
N THR A 67 13.94 -7.77 2.52
CA THR A 67 12.97 -6.76 2.97
C THR A 67 11.73 -7.47 3.54
N ARG A 68 11.37 -7.15 4.78
CA ARG A 68 10.24 -7.72 5.54
C ARG A 68 9.18 -6.67 5.83
N PHE A 69 7.93 -6.94 5.45
CA PHE A 69 6.82 -6.03 5.71
C PHE A 69 5.47 -6.76 5.81
N ASP A 70 4.58 -6.18 6.60
CA ASP A 70 3.16 -6.55 6.63
C ASP A 70 2.43 -5.80 5.52
N ILE A 71 1.62 -6.53 4.74
CA ILE A 71 0.69 -5.94 3.78
C ILE A 71 -0.75 -6.28 4.15
N LYS A 72 -1.62 -5.28 4.08
CA LYS A 72 -3.07 -5.42 4.18
C LYS A 72 -3.70 -4.62 3.05
N ALA A 73 -4.47 -5.27 2.19
CA ALA A 73 -5.16 -4.56 1.13
C ALA A 73 -6.51 -5.19 0.84
N SER A 74 -7.40 -4.35 0.35
CA SER A 74 -8.72 -4.69 -0.19
C SER A 74 -9.03 -3.70 -1.31
N GLN A 75 -10.09 -3.94 -2.08
CA GLN A 75 -10.54 -2.94 -3.04
C GLN A 75 -10.75 -1.58 -2.36
N GLY A 76 -10.07 -0.56 -2.88
CA GLY A 76 -10.10 0.82 -2.39
C GLY A 76 -9.22 1.13 -1.17
N ASN A 77 -8.49 0.16 -0.62
CA ASN A 77 -7.60 0.38 0.52
C ASN A 77 -6.30 -0.43 0.40
N PHE A 78 -5.18 0.22 0.69
CA PHE A 78 -3.86 -0.39 0.71
C PHE A 78 -3.08 0.08 1.94
N TYR A 79 -2.44 -0.86 2.62
CA TYR A 79 -1.68 -0.63 3.83
C TYR A 79 -0.41 -1.47 3.81
N VAL A 80 0.71 -0.85 4.13
CA VAL A 80 2.00 -1.50 4.33
C VAL A 80 2.61 -1.02 5.65
N LYS A 81 3.23 -1.94 6.37
CA LYS A 81 4.04 -1.62 7.55
C LYS A 81 5.35 -2.41 7.53
N ALA A 82 6.47 -1.75 7.75
CA ALA A 82 7.76 -2.39 7.94
C ALA A 82 8.38 -1.99 9.29
N ASP A 83 8.96 -2.96 9.99
CA ASP A 83 9.73 -2.71 11.21
C ASP A 83 11.18 -2.34 10.84
N LYS A 84 11.65 -1.22 11.38
CA LYS A 84 13.00 -0.71 11.12
C LYS A 84 14.11 -1.57 11.73
N LYS A 85 13.80 -2.34 12.78
CA LYS A 85 14.76 -3.26 13.41
C LYS A 85 14.96 -4.54 12.60
N LEU A 86 14.01 -4.87 11.72
CA LEU A 86 14.04 -6.08 10.90
C LEU A 86 14.52 -5.82 9.46
N ASN A 87 14.78 -4.55 9.11
CA ASN A 87 15.13 -4.14 7.76
C ASN A 87 16.36 -3.23 7.78
N SER A 88 17.21 -3.34 6.77
CA SER A 88 18.26 -2.35 6.53
C SER A 88 17.65 -1.04 6.03
N GLN A 89 18.38 0.06 6.14
CA GLN A 89 17.92 1.35 5.60
C GLN A 89 17.65 1.26 4.09
N ALA A 90 18.52 0.59 3.32
CA ALA A 90 18.33 0.40 1.89
C ALA A 90 17.05 -0.38 1.54
N ALA A 91 16.71 -1.41 2.33
CA ALA A 91 15.47 -2.17 2.19
C ALA A 91 14.23 -1.29 2.45
N LEU A 92 14.30 -0.45 3.50
CA LEU A 92 13.25 0.52 3.81
C LEU A 92 13.09 1.57 2.71
N ASP A 93 14.18 2.15 2.22
CA ASP A 93 14.14 3.16 1.16
C ASP A 93 13.53 2.59 -0.12
N LYS A 94 13.88 1.35 -0.48
CA LYS A 94 13.26 0.64 -1.61
C LYS A 94 11.77 0.45 -1.41
N LEU A 95 11.34 -0.02 -0.24
CA LEU A 95 9.93 -0.19 0.08
C LEU A 95 9.16 1.14 0.03
N ILE A 96 9.74 2.20 0.60
CA ILE A 96 9.19 3.57 0.58
C ILE A 96 9.02 4.03 -0.86
N ASN A 97 10.05 3.89 -1.71
CA ASN A 97 10.00 4.29 -3.10
C ASN A 97 8.92 3.53 -3.89
N THR A 98 8.79 2.22 -3.67
CA THR A 98 7.72 1.40 -4.24
C THR A 98 6.34 1.90 -3.79
N CYS A 99 6.13 2.13 -2.49
CA CYS A 99 4.86 2.64 -1.99
C CYS A 99 4.56 4.06 -2.51
N MET A 100 5.57 4.91 -2.64
CA MET A 100 5.41 6.27 -3.16
C MET A 100 5.04 6.29 -4.65
N GLY A 101 5.51 5.32 -5.44
CA GLY A 101 5.11 5.18 -6.84
C GLY A 101 3.62 4.87 -7.04
N LEU A 102 2.90 4.36 -6.02
CA LEU A 102 1.44 4.24 -6.06
C LEU A 102 0.74 5.59 -6.28
N LYS A 103 1.34 6.72 -5.90
CA LYS A 103 0.78 8.06 -6.15
C LYS A 103 0.61 8.34 -7.65
N SER A 104 1.42 7.73 -8.50
CA SER A 104 1.31 7.85 -9.96
C SER A 104 0.30 6.89 -10.57
N VAL A 105 -0.07 5.84 -9.84
CA VAL A 105 -1.06 4.82 -10.28
C VAL A 105 -2.47 5.22 -9.86
N ILE A 106 -2.61 5.74 -8.65
CA ILE A 106 -3.91 6.13 -8.09
C ILE A 106 -4.31 7.50 -8.63
N LYS A 107 -5.40 7.53 -9.41
CA LYS A 107 -5.95 8.77 -9.96
C LYS A 107 -6.81 9.50 -8.92
N PRO A 108 -6.74 10.85 -8.88
CA PRO A 108 -7.71 11.65 -8.16
C PRO A 108 -9.11 11.45 -8.79
N ILE A 109 -10.13 11.69 -7.98
CA ILE A 109 -11.54 11.48 -8.32
C ILE A 109 -12.17 12.84 -8.56
#